data_AF-A0AA86J1Q7-F1
#
_entry.id   AF-A0AA86J1Q7-F1
#
_cell.length_a   1.000
_cell.length_b   1.000
_cell.length_c   1.000
_cell.angle_alpha   90.00
_cell.angle_beta   90.00
_cell.angle_gamma   90.00
#
_symmetry.space_group_name_H-M   'P 1'
#
loop_
_entity.id
_entity.type
_entity.pdbx_description
1 polymer ?
#
loop_
_entity_poly.entity_id
_entity_poly.type
_entity_poly.pdbx_seq_one_letter_code
_entity_poly.pdbx_strand_id
1 'polypeptide(L)'
;MHIGIICKVIDNYGDAGFSLRLARALATQDHEVVLFHDSAATFSRLYPCQQTEGLTLVDATQAGFSAKEYAALDLLLEPFGTSSEQTAHRFDLALKETFPNTPWLVIDYLSAETWIEEFHGGDSVSPSSGHKTSYFYPGFTSRTGGVVHCDYPARLKHKRSVNPTEGLRLFVFSYPDAPWLRLIEWAEQRESCDPPITIDVAGKESEETEFSGVNWIPFCAQSEFDDLLAQYDVLFVRGEDSFVRAQLAGLPLIWQIYATGDNAHEEKLAHFFKRYSARLSPDCAAALWNCWASWNNLEGSRDFSETWPVLLAYLNELHMNAIQWRDHLLEGPELVKEVLTWRAEQTPTLTEKTDL
;
A
#
# COMPACT_ATOMS: atom_id res chain seq x y z
N MET A 1 5.74 16.26 17.46
CA MET A 1 6.57 16.87 16.40
C MET A 1 5.66 17.50 15.37
N HIS A 2 6.12 18.53 14.66
CA HIS A 2 5.54 19.03 13.42
C HIS A 2 6.18 18.27 12.24
N ILE A 3 5.40 17.45 11.53
CA ILE A 3 5.89 16.56 10.47
C ILE A 3 5.27 16.96 9.14
N GLY A 4 6.09 17.23 8.14
CA GLY A 4 5.65 17.43 6.77
C GLY A 4 5.71 16.12 5.98
N ILE A 5 4.68 15.82 5.20
CA ILE A 5 4.66 14.69 4.25
C ILE A 5 4.40 15.24 2.86
N ILE A 6 5.22 14.83 1.90
CA ILE A 6 5.23 15.35 0.53
C ILE A 6 4.70 14.23 -0.38
N CYS A 7 3.42 14.32 -0.74
CA CYS A 7 2.78 13.36 -1.60
C CYS A 7 2.60 13.94 -3.00
N LYS A 8 3.31 13.40 -4.00
CA LYS A 8 2.96 13.63 -5.39
C LYS A 8 2.20 12.42 -5.92
N VAL A 9 1.06 12.68 -6.54
CA VAL A 9 0.17 11.62 -7.00
C VAL A 9 0.51 11.24 -8.43
N ILE A 10 1.24 10.13 -8.60
CA ILE A 10 1.55 9.54 -9.91
C ILE A 10 0.61 8.37 -10.18
N ASP A 11 0.55 7.39 -9.26
CA ASP A 11 -0.41 6.28 -9.31
C ASP A 11 -1.66 6.61 -8.48
N ASN A 12 -2.44 7.60 -8.92
CA ASN A 12 -3.77 7.97 -8.38
C ASN A 12 -3.97 7.70 -6.88
N TYR A 13 -4.56 6.55 -6.53
CA TYR A 13 -4.92 6.20 -5.16
C TYR A 13 -3.83 5.42 -4.41
N GLY A 14 -2.83 4.89 -5.10
CA GLY A 14 -1.69 4.19 -4.50
C GLY A 14 -0.84 5.16 -3.66
N ASP A 15 -0.25 6.16 -4.31
CA ASP A 15 0.66 7.11 -3.66
C ASP A 15 -0.07 7.94 -2.59
N ALA A 16 -1.26 8.44 -2.96
CA ALA A 16 -2.11 9.21 -2.06
C ALA A 16 -2.61 8.36 -0.88
N GLY A 17 -2.95 7.09 -1.14
CA GLY A 17 -3.40 6.16 -0.12
C GLY A 17 -2.30 5.89 0.89
N PHE A 18 -1.12 5.47 0.44
CA PHE A 18 0.02 5.24 1.33
C PHE A 18 0.34 6.50 2.16
N SER A 19 0.44 7.66 1.50
CA SER A 19 0.82 8.91 2.16
C SER A 19 -0.23 9.35 3.19
N LEU A 20 -1.53 9.22 2.88
CA LEU A 20 -2.61 9.49 3.82
C LEU A 20 -2.56 8.54 5.02
N ARG A 21 -2.30 7.26 4.79
CA ARG A 21 -2.25 6.26 5.86
C ARG A 21 -1.10 6.55 6.81
N LEU A 22 0.08 6.83 6.27
CA LEU A 22 1.25 7.25 7.04
C LEU A 22 0.95 8.53 7.84
N ALA A 23 0.32 9.52 7.22
CA ALA A 23 -0.04 10.78 7.86
C ALA A 23 -1.00 10.57 9.05
N ARG A 24 -2.04 9.75 8.85
CA ARG A 24 -3.01 9.42 9.89
C ARG A 24 -2.36 8.63 11.02
N ALA A 25 -1.51 7.66 10.70
CA ALA A 25 -0.80 6.86 11.68
C ALA A 25 0.10 7.72 12.58
N LEU A 26 0.84 8.67 11.99
CA LEU A 26 1.64 9.65 12.73
C LEU A 26 0.77 10.57 13.60
N ALA A 27 -0.33 11.09 13.05
CA ALA A 27 -1.23 11.97 13.79
C ALA A 27 -1.88 11.27 15.00
N THR A 28 -2.21 9.97 14.88
CA THR A 28 -2.71 9.17 16.02
C THR A 28 -1.68 8.94 17.14
N GLN A 29 -0.43 9.33 16.95
CA GLN A 29 0.64 9.30 17.95
C GLN A 29 0.98 10.72 18.46
N ASP A 30 -0.01 11.62 18.49
CA ASP A 30 0.10 12.99 19.01
C ASP A 30 1.16 13.82 18.27
N HIS A 31 1.20 13.69 16.94
CA HIS A 31 2.02 14.54 16.07
C HIS A 31 1.14 15.45 15.22
N GLU A 32 1.61 16.67 15.01
CA GLU A 32 1.00 17.61 14.07
C GLU A 32 1.57 17.32 12.69
N VAL A 33 0.71 16.86 11.78
CA VAL A 33 1.09 16.39 10.45
C VAL A 33 0.49 17.29 9.39
N VAL A 34 1.34 17.80 8.50
CA VAL A 34 0.92 18.53 7.30
C VAL A 34 1.25 17.68 6.09
N LEU A 35 0.21 17.19 5.41
CA LEU A 35 0.34 16.44 4.17
C LEU A 35 0.18 17.39 2.97
N PHE A 36 1.31 17.75 2.37
CA PHE A 36 1.37 18.52 1.14
C PHE A 36 1.12 17.60 -0.06
N HIS A 37 0.17 17.97 -0.92
CA HIS A 37 -0.21 17.16 -2.07
C HIS A 37 -0.46 17.98 -3.34
N ASP A 38 -0.54 17.29 -4.48
CA ASP A 38 -0.86 17.89 -5.78
C ASP A 38 -2.19 17.46 -6.40
N SER A 39 -3.00 16.67 -5.69
CA SER A 39 -4.32 16.23 -6.18
C SER A 39 -5.44 16.33 -5.14
N ALA A 40 -6.06 17.51 -5.05
CA ALA A 40 -7.22 17.73 -4.16
C ALA A 40 -8.39 16.77 -4.46
N ALA A 41 -8.63 16.43 -5.73
CA ALA A 41 -9.71 15.52 -6.11
C ALA A 41 -9.49 14.10 -5.58
N THR A 42 -8.25 13.58 -5.65
CA THR A 42 -7.89 12.26 -5.11
C THR A 42 -8.08 12.22 -3.59
N PHE A 43 -7.56 13.21 -2.87
CA PHE A 43 -7.67 13.27 -1.42
C PHE A 43 -9.11 13.50 -0.93
N SER A 44 -9.92 14.27 -1.67
CA SER A 44 -11.35 14.46 -1.35
C SER A 44 -12.13 13.15 -1.43
N ARG A 45 -11.73 12.22 -2.31
CA ARG A 45 -12.34 10.88 -2.39
C ARG A 45 -11.81 9.94 -1.31
N LEU A 46 -10.50 9.90 -1.09
CA LEU A 46 -9.88 9.02 -0.07
C LEU A 46 -10.23 9.41 1.36
N TYR A 47 -10.40 10.71 1.60
CA TYR A 47 -10.57 11.30 2.93
C TYR A 47 -11.68 12.35 2.93
N PRO A 48 -12.94 11.95 2.63
CA PRO A 48 -14.05 12.88 2.46
C PRO A 48 -14.45 13.58 3.76
N CYS A 49 -14.17 12.94 4.91
CA CYS A 49 -14.37 13.52 6.24
C CYS A 49 -13.03 13.61 6.95
N GLN A 50 -12.52 14.83 7.15
CA GLN A 50 -11.30 15.07 7.93
C GLN A 50 -11.58 14.82 9.42
N GLN A 51 -11.32 13.59 9.86
CA GLN A 51 -11.69 13.10 11.20
C GLN A 51 -10.50 12.90 12.15
N THR A 52 -9.27 12.94 11.62
CA THR A 52 -8.04 12.72 12.39
C THR A 52 -7.53 14.06 12.90
N GLU A 53 -7.58 14.27 14.21
CA GLU A 53 -6.99 15.43 14.88
C GLU A 53 -5.47 15.48 14.62
N GLY A 54 -4.92 16.68 14.51
CA GLY A 54 -3.51 16.88 14.19
C GLY A 54 -3.11 16.61 12.73
N LEU A 55 -4.05 16.31 11.82
CA LEU A 55 -3.75 16.11 10.39
C LEU A 55 -4.35 17.23 9.52
N THR A 56 -3.49 17.99 8.85
CA THR A 56 -3.87 19.00 7.85
C THR A 56 -3.45 18.56 6.45
N LEU A 57 -4.36 18.64 5.48
CA LEU A 57 -4.05 18.41 4.05
C LEU A 57 -3.92 19.76 3.34
N VAL A 58 -2.86 19.92 2.56
CA VAL A 58 -2.53 21.15 1.83
C VAL A 58 -2.36 20.84 0.35
N ASP A 59 -3.19 21.46 -0.48
CA ASP A 59 -3.00 21.46 -1.93
C ASP A 59 -1.89 22.44 -2.33
N ALA A 60 -0.70 21.90 -2.57
CA ALA A 60 0.50 22.65 -2.92
C ALA A 60 0.50 23.17 -4.37
N THR A 61 -0.57 22.92 -5.14
CA THR A 61 -0.75 23.46 -6.50
C THR A 61 -1.55 24.76 -6.53
N GLN A 62 -2.21 25.11 -5.41
CA GLN A 62 -3.04 26.30 -5.36
C GLN A 62 -2.23 27.59 -5.49
N ALA A 63 -2.82 28.56 -6.18
CA ALA A 63 -2.28 29.91 -6.27
C ALA A 63 -2.19 30.52 -4.87
N GLY A 64 -0.97 30.76 -4.40
CA GLY A 64 -0.70 31.29 -3.06
C GLY A 64 -0.02 30.32 -2.11
N PHE A 65 0.16 29.04 -2.49
CA PHE A 65 0.97 28.12 -1.69
C PHE A 65 2.36 28.71 -1.42
N SER A 66 2.70 28.80 -0.13
CA SER A 66 4.04 29.18 0.31
C SER A 66 4.47 28.31 1.48
N ALA A 67 5.57 27.59 1.31
CA ALA A 67 6.20 26.82 2.38
C ALA A 67 6.56 27.69 3.61
N LYS A 68 6.71 29.01 3.43
CA LYS A 68 7.06 29.98 4.49
C LYS A 68 5.91 30.24 5.48
N GLU A 69 4.68 29.86 5.15
CA GLU A 69 3.53 30.02 6.04
C GLU A 69 3.49 28.99 7.17
N TYR A 70 4.28 27.92 7.03
CA TYR A 70 4.32 26.84 8.02
C TYR A 70 5.41 27.11 9.05
N ALA A 71 5.12 26.80 10.31
CA ALA A 71 6.10 26.81 11.38
C ALA A 71 7.28 25.86 11.08
N ALA A 72 8.34 25.91 11.88
CA ALA A 72 9.45 24.97 11.76
C ALA A 72 8.93 23.52 11.75
N LEU A 73 9.33 22.75 10.74
CA LEU A 73 9.06 21.32 10.65
C LEU A 73 10.21 20.57 11.32
N ASP A 74 9.87 19.57 12.14
CA ASP A 74 10.84 18.71 12.80
C ASP A 74 11.35 17.61 11.88
N LEU A 75 10.53 17.20 10.90
CA LEU A 75 10.78 16.07 9.99
C LEU A 75 10.04 16.29 8.68
N LEU A 76 10.70 15.98 7.56
CA LEU A 76 10.09 15.93 6.23
C LEU A 76 10.17 14.51 5.68
N LEU A 77 9.01 13.96 5.33
CA LEU A 77 8.86 12.64 4.70
C LEU A 77 8.49 12.82 3.23
N GLU A 78 9.17 12.10 2.36
CA GLU A 78 8.96 12.12 0.92
C GLU A 78 8.70 10.68 0.42
N PRO A 79 7.46 10.16 0.53
CA PRO A 79 7.09 8.90 -0.09
C PRO A 79 7.37 8.89 -1.60
N PHE A 80 7.92 7.77 -2.07
CA PHE A 80 8.21 7.41 -3.45
C PHE A 80 9.23 8.28 -4.19
N GLY A 81 9.78 9.31 -3.53
CA GLY A 81 10.72 10.24 -4.13
C GLY A 81 10.07 11.08 -5.23
N THR A 82 10.13 12.40 -5.09
CA THR A 82 9.43 13.33 -5.97
C THR A 82 10.33 13.98 -7.03
N SER A 83 11.55 13.45 -7.18
CA SER A 83 12.62 14.03 -7.99
C SER A 83 12.52 13.80 -9.50
N SER A 84 11.49 13.10 -9.99
CA SER A 84 11.36 12.86 -11.42
C SER A 84 11.04 14.17 -12.17
N GLU A 85 11.67 14.32 -13.34
CA GLU A 85 11.40 15.41 -14.31
C GLU A 85 9.94 15.43 -14.80
N GLN A 86 9.16 14.41 -14.45
CA GLN A 86 7.75 14.23 -14.81
C GLN A 86 6.80 15.04 -13.93
N THR A 87 7.28 15.70 -12.87
CA THR A 87 6.42 16.41 -11.93
C THR A 87 6.32 17.89 -12.28
N ALA A 88 5.11 18.31 -12.70
CA ALA A 88 4.83 19.70 -13.11
C ALA A 88 5.01 20.72 -11.98
N HIS A 89 4.79 20.32 -10.73
CA HIS A 89 4.91 21.16 -9.54
C HIS A 89 5.97 20.62 -8.58
N ARG A 90 7.10 21.34 -8.46
CA ARG A 90 8.24 20.99 -7.60
C ARG A 90 8.18 21.65 -6.22
N PHE A 91 7.06 21.47 -5.51
CA PHE A 91 6.90 22.03 -4.15
C PHE A 91 7.86 21.40 -3.13
N ASP A 92 8.40 20.21 -3.43
CA ASP A 92 9.51 19.59 -2.69
C ASP A 92 10.76 20.50 -2.64
N LEU A 93 11.09 21.17 -3.75
CA LEU A 93 12.23 22.09 -3.78
C LEU A 93 11.97 23.34 -2.92
N ALA A 94 10.75 23.87 -2.94
CA ALA A 94 10.36 25.00 -2.11
C ALA A 94 10.43 24.65 -0.61
N LEU A 95 10.05 23.42 -0.25
CA LEU A 95 10.18 22.89 1.11
C LEU A 95 11.66 22.71 1.49
N LYS A 96 12.51 22.14 0.61
CA LYS A 96 13.97 22.02 0.84
C LYS A 96 14.64 23.38 1.05
N GLU A 97 14.26 24.38 0.25
CA GLU A 97 14.80 25.74 0.37
C GLU A 97 14.35 26.43 1.67
N THR A 98 13.09 26.22 2.07
CA THR A 98 12.52 26.83 3.28
C THR A 98 13.01 26.14 4.56
N PHE A 99 13.25 24.83 4.51
CA PHE A 99 13.60 23.98 5.64
C PHE A 99 14.95 23.26 5.44
N PRO A 100 16.05 23.97 5.14
CA PRO A 100 17.30 23.36 4.65
C PRO A 100 17.99 22.43 5.67
N ASN A 101 17.74 22.65 6.97
CA ASN A 101 18.32 21.87 8.07
C ASN A 101 17.38 20.80 8.64
N THR A 102 16.16 20.66 8.09
CA THR A 102 15.18 19.68 8.58
C THR A 102 15.55 18.29 8.08
N PRO A 103 15.59 17.26 8.95
CA PRO A 103 15.82 15.89 8.53
C PRO A 103 14.84 15.47 7.44
N TRP A 104 15.39 14.95 6.34
CA TRP A 104 14.65 14.59 5.15
C TRP A 104 14.77 13.11 4.87
N LEU A 105 13.63 12.41 4.87
CA LEU A 105 13.57 10.97 4.70
C LEU A 105 12.70 10.64 3.49
N VAL A 106 13.29 9.99 2.50
CA VAL A 106 12.58 9.42 1.34
C VAL A 106 12.16 8.00 1.68
N ILE A 107 10.87 7.70 1.56
CA ILE A 107 10.34 6.35 1.77
C ILE A 107 10.09 5.73 0.40
N ASP A 108 10.90 4.76 0.01
CA ASP A 108 10.77 4.06 -1.27
C ASP A 108 9.56 3.11 -1.29
N TYR A 109 9.28 2.52 -2.45
CA TYR A 109 8.25 1.51 -2.58
C TYR A 109 8.57 0.26 -1.76
N LEU A 110 7.51 -0.40 -1.27
CA LEU A 110 7.58 -1.69 -0.59
C LEU A 110 8.22 -2.75 -1.49
N SER A 111 9.22 -3.49 -0.99
CA SER A 111 9.76 -4.66 -1.70
C SER A 111 10.06 -5.83 -0.75
N ALA A 112 10.09 -7.03 -1.33
CA ALA A 112 10.51 -8.26 -0.69
C ALA A 112 11.89 -8.75 -1.19
N GLU A 113 12.50 -8.02 -2.11
CA GLU A 113 13.85 -8.29 -2.60
C GLU A 113 14.87 -8.13 -1.45
N THR A 114 16.00 -8.82 -1.51
CA THR A 114 16.97 -8.78 -0.41
C THR A 114 17.89 -7.58 -0.44
N TRP A 115 18.08 -6.96 -1.62
CA TRP A 115 18.99 -5.83 -1.77
C TRP A 115 18.55 -4.62 -0.96
N ILE A 116 17.24 -4.38 -0.79
CA ILE A 116 16.73 -3.24 -0.03
C ILE A 116 17.23 -3.23 1.43
N GLU A 117 17.58 -4.40 1.98
CA GLU A 117 18.09 -4.53 3.34
C GLU A 117 19.49 -3.90 3.51
N GLU A 118 20.25 -3.74 2.42
CA GLU A 118 21.57 -3.11 2.44
C GLU A 118 21.50 -1.59 2.24
N PHE A 119 20.41 -1.08 1.66
CA PHE A 119 20.21 0.35 1.38
C PHE A 119 19.30 1.04 2.40
N HIS A 120 18.54 0.28 3.19
CA HIS A 120 17.70 0.83 4.26
C HIS A 120 18.50 1.61 5.30
N GLY A 121 18.10 2.87 5.52
CA GLY A 121 18.79 3.80 6.41
C GLY A 121 20.00 4.48 5.78
N GLY A 122 20.28 4.24 4.49
CA GLY A 122 21.37 4.86 3.77
C GLY A 122 21.18 6.36 3.53
N ASP A 123 22.30 7.08 3.43
CA ASP A 123 22.33 8.53 3.27
C ASP A 123 22.89 8.95 1.90
N SER A 124 22.33 10.01 1.33
CA SER A 124 22.88 10.73 0.17
C SER A 124 23.03 12.21 0.49
N VAL A 125 24.17 12.78 0.14
CA VAL A 125 24.45 14.21 0.32
C VAL A 125 24.52 14.87 -1.04
N SER A 126 23.65 15.84 -1.29
CA SER A 126 23.65 16.63 -2.51
C SER A 126 24.96 17.42 -2.63
N PRO A 127 25.77 17.21 -3.70
CA PRO A 127 27.03 17.95 -3.86
C PRO A 127 26.85 19.45 -4.03
N SER A 128 25.70 19.90 -4.55
CA SER A 128 25.42 21.31 -4.82
C SER A 128 24.86 22.06 -3.62
N SER A 129 24.04 21.41 -2.79
CA SER A 129 23.37 22.05 -1.66
C SER A 129 23.90 21.62 -0.29
N GLY A 130 24.66 20.53 -0.21
CA GLY A 130 25.05 19.90 1.05
C GLY A 130 23.88 19.24 1.80
N HIS A 131 22.67 19.28 1.25
CA HIS A 131 21.50 18.68 1.88
C HIS A 131 21.63 17.17 1.95
N LYS A 132 21.34 16.62 3.14
CA LYS A 132 21.38 15.19 3.44
C LYS A 132 19.98 14.61 3.34
N THR A 133 19.82 13.61 2.49
CA THR A 133 18.61 12.80 2.35
C THR A 133 18.90 11.39 2.84
N SER A 134 18.05 10.84 3.70
CA SER A 134 18.10 9.43 4.10
C SER A 134 17.01 8.63 3.39
N TYR A 135 17.28 7.35 3.10
CA TYR A 135 16.39 6.48 2.33
C TYR A 135 15.88 5.32 3.18
N PHE A 136 14.56 5.19 3.24
CA PHE A 136 13.86 4.12 3.94
C PHE A 136 13.20 3.21 2.92
N TYR A 137 13.40 1.90 3.09
CA TYR A 137 12.79 0.89 2.23
C TYR A 137 11.83 0.08 3.06
N PRO A 138 10.50 0.25 2.88
CA PRO A 138 9.50 -0.63 3.47
C PRO A 138 9.74 -2.07 3.02
N GLY A 139 9.47 -3.02 3.91
CA GLY A 139 9.74 -4.43 3.65
C GLY A 139 9.23 -5.35 4.75
N PHE A 140 9.58 -6.63 4.63
CA PHE A 140 9.00 -7.70 5.45
C PHE A 140 10.00 -8.38 6.40
N THR A 141 11.15 -7.75 6.68
CA THR A 141 12.15 -8.24 7.65
C THR A 141 12.56 -7.17 8.63
N SER A 142 13.21 -7.61 9.71
CA SER A 142 13.84 -6.75 10.71
C SER A 142 14.98 -5.86 10.17
N ARG A 143 15.39 -6.00 8.90
CA ARG A 143 16.41 -5.16 8.25
C ARG A 143 15.82 -4.13 7.28
N THR A 144 14.51 -3.96 7.31
CA THR A 144 13.75 -3.03 6.45
C THR A 144 12.89 -2.13 7.32
N GLY A 145 12.35 -1.07 6.74
CA GLY A 145 11.48 -0.12 7.43
C GLY A 145 10.11 -0.69 7.83
N GLY A 146 9.80 -1.95 7.53
CA GLY A 146 8.51 -2.53 7.89
C GLY A 146 7.34 -2.00 7.06
N VAL A 147 6.14 -2.13 7.61
CA VAL A 147 4.89 -1.64 6.99
C VAL A 147 4.08 -0.81 7.97
N VAL A 148 3.18 0.03 7.48
CA VAL A 148 2.28 0.81 8.35
C VAL A 148 1.17 -0.10 8.87
N HIS A 149 1.23 -0.45 10.15
CA HIS A 149 0.23 -1.30 10.78
C HIS A 149 -0.17 -0.85 12.19
N CYS A 150 0.41 0.23 12.74
CA CYS A 150 0.02 0.73 14.06
C CYS A 150 -1.46 1.19 14.14
N ASP A 151 -2.05 1.57 13.00
CA ASP A 151 -3.46 1.96 12.91
C ASP A 151 -4.44 0.77 12.84
N TYR A 152 -3.92 -0.46 12.78
CA TYR A 152 -4.69 -1.66 12.49
C TYR A 152 -5.31 -2.35 13.72
N PRO A 153 -4.59 -2.60 14.84
CA PRO A 153 -5.13 -3.34 15.98
C PRO A 153 -6.34 -2.69 16.65
N ALA A 154 -6.47 -1.36 16.57
CA ALA A 154 -7.62 -0.64 17.10
C ALA A 154 -8.90 -0.83 16.26
N ARG A 155 -8.75 -1.06 14.94
CA ARG A 155 -9.87 -1.09 13.97
C ARG A 155 -10.61 -2.42 13.94
N LEU A 156 -9.99 -3.53 14.35
CA LEU A 156 -10.59 -4.87 14.28
C LEU A 156 -11.02 -5.47 15.62
N LYS A 157 -10.87 -4.76 16.75
CA LYS A 157 -11.25 -5.28 18.09
C LYS A 157 -12.69 -5.78 18.22
N HIS A 158 -13.56 -5.50 17.24
CA HIS A 158 -14.99 -5.83 17.30
C HIS A 158 -15.60 -6.47 16.04
N LYS A 159 -14.83 -6.97 15.06
CA LYS A 159 -15.45 -7.36 13.77
C LYS A 159 -15.24 -8.82 13.35
N ARG A 160 -16.36 -9.53 13.54
CA ARG A 160 -16.84 -10.84 13.04
C ARG A 160 -16.21 -12.13 13.58
N SER A 161 -17.02 -12.83 14.38
CA SER A 161 -17.13 -14.29 14.26
C SER A 161 -17.69 -14.59 12.88
N VAL A 162 -16.94 -15.29 12.04
CA VAL A 162 -17.45 -15.82 10.78
C VAL A 162 -18.65 -16.71 11.11
N ASN A 163 -19.86 -16.19 10.96
CA ASN A 163 -21.00 -17.06 10.72
C ASN A 163 -20.76 -17.59 9.31
N PRO A 164 -20.60 -18.91 9.12
CA PRO A 164 -20.42 -19.48 7.80
C PRO A 164 -21.67 -19.13 6.99
N THR A 165 -21.56 -18.12 6.13
CA THR A 165 -22.60 -17.81 5.16
C THR A 165 -22.60 -18.89 4.09
N GLU A 166 -23.77 -19.12 3.50
CA GLU A 166 -24.08 -20.18 2.53
C GLU A 166 -23.25 -20.11 1.22
N GLY A 167 -22.20 -19.28 1.10
CA GLY A 167 -21.47 -18.96 -0.15
C GLY A 167 -20.05 -18.38 0.05
N LEU A 168 -19.22 -18.41 -1.01
CA LEU A 168 -17.87 -17.82 -1.08
C LEU A 168 -17.93 -16.39 -1.63
N ARG A 169 -17.39 -15.40 -0.91
CA ARG A 169 -17.45 -13.98 -1.28
C ARG A 169 -16.07 -13.48 -1.70
N LEU A 170 -15.99 -12.93 -2.91
CA LEU A 170 -14.77 -12.45 -3.53
C LEU A 170 -14.82 -10.93 -3.64
N PHE A 171 -13.77 -10.27 -3.17
CA PHE A 171 -13.55 -8.85 -3.42
C PHE A 171 -12.56 -8.69 -4.56
N VAL A 172 -12.88 -7.86 -5.56
CA VAL A 172 -12.01 -7.62 -6.71
C VAL A 172 -11.69 -6.14 -6.86
N PHE A 173 -10.43 -5.79 -6.62
CA PHE A 173 -9.87 -4.48 -6.90
C PHE A 173 -8.56 -4.63 -7.69
N SER A 174 -8.66 -4.49 -9.02
CA SER A 174 -7.61 -4.82 -9.97
C SER A 174 -7.37 -3.69 -10.98
N TYR A 175 -6.23 -3.67 -11.65
CA TYR A 175 -5.98 -2.88 -12.85
C TYR A 175 -6.81 -3.43 -14.04
N PRO A 176 -7.03 -2.64 -15.11
CA PRO A 176 -7.96 -2.99 -16.19
C PRO A 176 -7.63 -4.27 -16.96
N ASP A 177 -6.35 -4.65 -17.00
CA ASP A 177 -5.80 -5.79 -17.71
C ASP A 177 -5.92 -7.13 -16.97
N ALA A 178 -6.36 -7.14 -15.71
CA ALA A 178 -6.60 -8.39 -14.99
C ALA A 178 -7.63 -9.27 -15.71
N PRO A 179 -7.52 -10.61 -15.66
CA PRO A 179 -8.47 -11.53 -16.30
C PRO A 179 -9.76 -11.70 -15.47
N TRP A 180 -10.32 -10.62 -14.92
CA TRP A 180 -11.53 -10.65 -14.08
C TRP A 180 -12.76 -11.18 -14.84
N LEU A 181 -12.86 -10.96 -16.16
CA LEU A 181 -13.90 -11.57 -16.99
C LEU A 181 -13.86 -13.10 -16.95
N ARG A 182 -12.66 -13.71 -16.92
CA ARG A 182 -12.52 -15.16 -16.81
C ARG A 182 -13.04 -15.69 -15.48
N LEU A 183 -12.89 -14.91 -14.40
CA LEU A 183 -13.46 -15.26 -13.10
C LEU A 183 -14.99 -15.28 -13.15
N ILE A 184 -15.60 -14.30 -13.82
CA ILE A 184 -17.06 -14.19 -13.97
C ILE A 184 -17.59 -15.33 -14.84
N GLU A 185 -17.02 -15.52 -16.03
CA GLU A 185 -17.40 -16.58 -16.96
C GLU A 185 -17.31 -17.96 -16.30
N TRP A 186 -16.25 -18.20 -15.52
CA TRP A 186 -16.11 -19.43 -14.75
C TRP A 186 -17.21 -19.57 -13.69
N ALA A 187 -17.56 -18.51 -12.97
CA ALA A 187 -18.59 -18.54 -11.94
C ALA A 187 -19.99 -18.82 -12.52
N GLU A 188 -20.33 -18.24 -13.69
CA GLU A 188 -21.61 -18.45 -14.38
C GLU A 188 -21.78 -19.88 -14.93
N GLN A 189 -20.67 -20.55 -15.26
CA GLN A 189 -20.67 -21.90 -15.82
C GLN A 189 -20.80 -23.01 -14.76
N ARG A 190 -20.76 -22.68 -13.46
CA ARG A 190 -20.92 -23.68 -12.39
C ARG A 190 -22.39 -24.14 -12.27
N GLU A 191 -22.60 -25.45 -12.19
CA GLU A 191 -23.91 -26.01 -11.86
C GLU A 191 -24.33 -25.59 -10.43
N SER A 192 -25.65 -25.48 -10.22
CA SER A 192 -26.32 -25.01 -8.99
C SER A 192 -26.00 -25.76 -7.67
N CYS A 193 -25.09 -26.72 -7.65
CA CYS A 193 -24.78 -27.57 -6.49
C CYS A 193 -23.34 -27.35 -6.00
N ASP A 194 -23.01 -26.13 -5.62
CA ASP A 194 -21.78 -25.72 -4.92
C ASP A 194 -22.09 -24.38 -4.22
N PRO A 195 -21.42 -23.99 -3.12
CA PRO A 195 -21.82 -22.80 -2.37
C PRO A 195 -21.78 -21.58 -3.31
N PRO A 196 -22.85 -20.75 -3.36
CA PRO A 196 -22.93 -19.57 -4.21
C PRO A 196 -21.68 -18.71 -4.12
N ILE A 197 -21.22 -18.19 -5.27
CA ILE A 197 -20.13 -17.23 -5.31
C ILE A 197 -20.72 -15.84 -5.49
N THR A 198 -20.29 -14.90 -4.67
CA THR A 198 -20.59 -13.47 -4.84
C THR A 198 -19.31 -12.75 -5.19
N ILE A 199 -19.32 -11.97 -6.27
CA ILE A 199 -18.16 -11.22 -6.74
C ILE A 199 -18.47 -9.74 -6.66
N ASP A 200 -17.79 -9.01 -5.78
CA ASP A 200 -17.94 -7.57 -5.67
C ASP A 200 -16.71 -6.88 -6.27
N VAL A 201 -16.93 -6.08 -7.30
CA VAL A 201 -15.87 -5.43 -8.08
C VAL A 201 -15.82 -3.94 -7.75
N ALA A 202 -14.67 -3.48 -7.27
CA ALA A 202 -14.37 -2.11 -6.91
C ALA A 202 -13.51 -1.39 -7.97
N GLY A 203 -13.62 -0.07 -8.03
CA GLY A 203 -12.72 0.77 -8.83
C GLY A 203 -13.02 0.81 -10.33
N LYS A 204 -14.15 0.22 -10.76
CA LYS A 204 -14.69 0.37 -12.11
C LYS A 204 -16.07 1.04 -12.04
N GLU A 205 -16.29 2.02 -12.92
CA GLU A 205 -17.64 2.50 -13.21
C GLU A 205 -18.34 1.41 -14.03
N SER A 206 -19.59 1.09 -13.70
CA SER A 206 -20.33 -0.04 -14.30
C SER A 206 -20.19 -0.04 -15.82
N GLU A 207 -19.55 -1.07 -16.38
CA GLU A 207 -19.69 -1.34 -17.81
C GLU A 207 -21.17 -1.68 -18.06
N GLU A 208 -21.74 -1.27 -19.19
CA GLU A 208 -23.18 -1.45 -19.53
C GLU A 208 -23.63 -2.93 -19.57
N THR A 209 -22.71 -3.88 -19.34
CA THR A 209 -22.98 -5.31 -19.33
C THR A 209 -23.28 -5.76 -17.90
N GLU A 210 -24.55 -6.07 -17.62
CA GLU A 210 -24.95 -6.74 -16.39
C GLU A 210 -24.51 -8.21 -16.44
N PHE A 211 -23.65 -8.61 -15.50
CA PHE A 211 -23.27 -10.02 -15.28
C PHE A 211 -24.03 -10.60 -14.10
N SER A 212 -24.45 -11.86 -14.20
CA SER A 212 -25.19 -12.51 -13.11
C SER A 212 -24.23 -12.87 -11.96
N GLY A 213 -24.51 -12.39 -10.74
CA GLY A 213 -23.68 -12.69 -9.56
C GLY A 213 -22.48 -11.76 -9.35
N VAL A 214 -22.40 -10.67 -10.11
CA VAL A 214 -21.38 -9.61 -9.97
C VAL A 214 -22.03 -8.33 -9.47
N ASN A 215 -21.51 -7.76 -8.39
CA ASN A 215 -21.95 -6.46 -7.91
C ASN A 215 -20.83 -5.42 -8.12
N TRP A 216 -21.16 -4.33 -8.79
CA TRP A 216 -20.28 -3.17 -8.86
C TRP A 216 -20.43 -2.34 -7.59
N ILE A 217 -19.37 -2.24 -6.79
CA ILE A 217 -19.43 -1.54 -5.51
C ILE A 217 -18.83 -0.13 -5.63
N PRO A 218 -19.44 0.86 -4.95
CA PRO A 218 -18.97 2.24 -5.02
C PRO A 218 -17.60 2.40 -4.36
N PHE A 219 -16.92 3.49 -4.71
CA PHE A 219 -15.71 3.92 -4.02
C PHE A 219 -16.01 4.15 -2.52
N CYS A 220 -15.16 3.62 -1.64
CA CYS A 220 -15.25 3.89 -0.19
C CYS A 220 -14.07 4.73 0.29
N ALA A 221 -14.26 5.44 1.42
CA ALA A 221 -13.16 6.18 2.02
C ALA A 221 -12.05 5.23 2.51
N GLN A 222 -10.81 5.71 2.61
CA GLN A 222 -9.70 4.88 3.10
C GLN A 222 -9.94 4.39 4.53
N SER A 223 -10.65 5.17 5.36
CA SER A 223 -11.03 4.79 6.72
C SER A 223 -11.96 3.58 6.79
N GLU A 224 -12.68 3.29 5.70
CA GLU A 224 -13.69 2.22 5.60
C GLU A 224 -13.14 0.98 4.87
N PHE A 225 -12.03 1.14 4.16
CA PHE A 225 -11.49 0.10 3.28
C PHE A 225 -11.15 -1.20 4.03
N ASP A 226 -10.54 -1.11 5.21
CA ASP A 226 -10.21 -2.29 6.01
C ASP A 226 -11.48 -3.04 6.49
N ASP A 227 -12.54 -2.30 6.83
CA ASP A 227 -13.85 -2.86 7.20
C ASP A 227 -14.56 -3.49 6.00
N LEU A 228 -14.35 -2.93 4.80
CA LEU A 228 -14.82 -3.51 3.54
C LEU A 228 -14.13 -4.86 3.29
N LEU A 229 -12.80 -4.92 3.33
CA LEU A 229 -12.05 -6.15 3.09
C LEU A 229 -12.46 -7.28 4.07
N ALA A 230 -12.71 -6.96 5.33
CA ALA A 230 -13.14 -7.92 6.35
C ALA A 230 -14.50 -8.59 6.07
N GLN A 231 -15.25 -8.11 5.07
CA GLN A 231 -16.53 -8.71 4.67
C GLN A 231 -16.39 -9.86 3.69
N TYR A 232 -15.19 -10.16 3.17
CA TYR A 232 -14.99 -11.16 2.12
C TYR A 232 -14.19 -12.37 2.60
N ASP A 233 -14.10 -13.38 1.75
CA ASP A 233 -13.43 -14.65 2.04
C ASP A 233 -12.12 -14.81 1.26
N VAL A 234 -11.99 -14.18 0.08
CA VAL A 234 -10.76 -14.05 -0.73
C VAL A 234 -10.67 -12.64 -1.32
N LEU A 235 -9.46 -12.08 -1.33
CA LEU A 235 -9.21 -10.70 -1.74
C LEU A 235 -8.32 -10.64 -2.99
N PHE A 236 -8.83 -10.08 -4.09
CA PHE A 236 -8.02 -9.68 -5.23
C PHE A 236 -7.73 -8.19 -5.09
N VAL A 237 -6.45 -7.84 -4.94
CA VAL A 237 -6.00 -6.48 -4.64
C VAL A 237 -4.83 -6.09 -5.52
N ARG A 238 -4.50 -4.81 -5.56
CA ARG A 238 -3.49 -4.26 -6.47
C ARG A 238 -2.59 -3.22 -5.81
N GLY A 239 -1.53 -2.84 -6.51
CA GLY A 239 -0.62 -1.77 -6.07
C GLY A 239 0.01 -2.08 -4.71
N GLU A 240 0.20 -1.07 -3.86
CA GLU A 240 0.91 -1.21 -2.59
C GLU A 240 0.01 -1.11 -1.36
N ASP A 241 -0.78 -0.04 -1.21
CA ASP A 241 -1.59 0.17 0.00
C ASP A 241 -2.60 -0.97 0.20
N SER A 242 -3.42 -1.25 -0.82
CA SER A 242 -4.45 -2.31 -0.72
C SER A 242 -3.85 -3.70 -0.58
N PHE A 243 -2.64 -3.91 -1.11
CA PHE A 243 -1.88 -5.14 -0.96
C PHE A 243 -1.44 -5.36 0.49
N VAL A 244 -0.91 -4.34 1.17
CA VAL A 244 -0.60 -4.42 2.61
C VAL A 244 -1.87 -4.62 3.43
N ARG A 245 -2.98 -3.94 3.08
CA ARG A 245 -4.24 -4.08 3.83
C ARG A 245 -4.86 -5.47 3.72
N ALA A 246 -4.79 -6.10 2.54
CA ALA A 246 -5.23 -7.48 2.37
C ALA A 246 -4.41 -8.47 3.21
N GLN A 247 -3.09 -8.27 3.29
CA GLN A 247 -2.23 -9.08 4.16
C GLN A 247 -2.61 -8.91 5.63
N LEU A 248 -2.84 -7.66 6.06
CA LEU A 248 -3.26 -7.37 7.43
C LEU A 248 -4.66 -7.95 7.74
N ALA A 249 -5.55 -8.07 6.74
CA ALA A 249 -6.85 -8.73 6.90
C ALA A 249 -6.73 -10.21 7.32
N GLY A 250 -5.59 -10.85 7.05
CA GLY A 250 -5.41 -12.28 7.33
C GLY A 250 -6.35 -13.15 6.50
N LEU A 251 -6.70 -12.69 5.29
CA LEU A 251 -7.51 -13.40 4.31
C LEU A 251 -6.63 -13.85 3.13
N PRO A 252 -6.98 -14.92 2.41
CA PRO A 252 -6.28 -15.36 1.22
C PRO A 252 -6.34 -14.22 0.20
N LEU A 253 -5.22 -13.97 -0.46
CA LEU A 253 -5.12 -12.86 -1.39
C LEU A 253 -4.47 -13.26 -2.71
N ILE A 254 -4.89 -12.57 -3.76
CA ILE A 254 -4.29 -12.57 -5.09
C ILE A 254 -3.86 -11.15 -5.38
N TRP A 255 -2.56 -10.95 -5.55
CA TRP A 255 -1.98 -9.63 -5.79
C TRP A 255 -1.79 -9.41 -7.28
N GLN A 256 -2.36 -8.33 -7.81
CA GLN A 256 -1.99 -7.78 -9.10
C GLN A 256 -0.96 -6.67 -8.91
N ILE A 257 0.30 -6.95 -9.26
CA ILE A 257 1.36 -5.96 -9.22
C ILE A 257 1.23 -5.00 -10.41
N TYR A 258 1.67 -3.75 -10.25
CA TYR A 258 1.68 -2.80 -11.37
C TYR A 258 2.75 -3.19 -12.40
N ALA A 259 2.33 -3.38 -13.66
CA ALA A 259 3.23 -3.78 -14.73
C ALA A 259 4.21 -2.65 -15.10
N THR A 260 5.48 -3.02 -15.25
CA THR A 260 6.58 -2.15 -15.69
C THR A 260 7.09 -2.58 -17.05
N GLY A 261 7.48 -1.63 -17.90
CA GLY A 261 7.91 -1.91 -19.29
C GLY A 261 9.22 -2.69 -19.41
N ASP A 262 9.96 -2.84 -18.32
CA ASP A 262 11.20 -3.61 -18.19
C ASP A 262 11.00 -4.98 -17.51
N ASN A 263 9.76 -5.35 -17.20
CA ASN A 263 9.37 -6.57 -16.48
C ASN A 263 9.93 -6.72 -15.04
N ALA A 264 10.50 -5.66 -14.45
CA ALA A 264 10.97 -5.68 -13.06
C ALA A 264 9.87 -6.04 -12.03
N HIS A 265 8.61 -5.72 -12.35
CA HIS A 265 7.46 -6.11 -11.54
C HIS A 265 7.32 -7.64 -11.37
N GLU A 266 7.74 -8.45 -12.34
CA GLU A 266 7.69 -9.92 -12.24
C GLU A 266 8.66 -10.45 -11.19
N GLU A 267 9.87 -9.89 -11.14
CA GLU A 267 10.86 -10.23 -10.11
C GLU A 267 10.35 -9.83 -8.72
N LYS A 268 9.81 -8.62 -8.59
CA LYS A 268 9.20 -8.13 -7.34
C LYS A 268 8.06 -9.04 -6.87
N LEU A 269 7.19 -9.49 -7.80
CA LEU A 269 6.12 -10.44 -7.52
C LEU A 269 6.68 -11.78 -7.03
N ALA A 270 7.67 -12.35 -7.72
CA ALA A 270 8.28 -13.63 -7.38
C ALA A 270 9.01 -13.59 -6.03
N HIS A 271 9.70 -12.49 -5.72
CA HIS A 271 10.38 -12.29 -4.43
C HIS A 271 9.40 -12.25 -3.27
N PHE A 272 8.30 -11.52 -3.42
CA PHE A 272 7.25 -11.54 -2.41
C PHE A 272 6.63 -12.93 -2.29
N PHE A 273 6.25 -13.53 -3.41
CA PHE A 273 5.58 -14.83 -3.45
C PHE A 273 6.39 -15.89 -2.72
N LYS A 274 7.70 -15.97 -2.98
CA LYS A 274 8.61 -16.90 -2.31
C LYS A 274 8.59 -16.76 -0.79
N ARG A 275 8.52 -15.52 -0.28
CA ARG A 275 8.47 -15.26 1.16
C ARG A 275 7.09 -15.58 1.75
N TYR A 276 6.02 -15.18 1.07
CA TYR A 276 4.64 -15.39 1.50
C TYR A 276 4.20 -16.87 1.49
N SER A 277 4.70 -17.65 0.52
CA SER A 277 4.36 -19.07 0.35
C SER A 277 5.26 -20.03 1.14
N ALA A 278 6.22 -19.53 1.92
CA ALA A 278 7.24 -20.35 2.57
C ALA A 278 6.69 -21.41 3.55
N ARG A 279 5.45 -21.23 4.04
CA ARG A 279 4.78 -22.15 4.96
C ARG A 279 3.71 -23.02 4.30
N LEU A 280 3.46 -22.81 3.01
CA LEU A 280 2.52 -23.62 2.24
C LEU A 280 3.15 -24.96 1.86
N SER A 281 2.30 -25.97 1.72
CA SER A 281 2.64 -27.22 1.06
C SER A 281 3.08 -26.96 -0.39
N PRO A 282 3.96 -27.79 -0.97
CA PRO A 282 4.41 -27.60 -2.34
C PRO A 282 3.28 -27.51 -3.36
N ASP A 283 2.22 -28.31 -3.18
CA ASP A 283 1.06 -28.33 -4.08
C ASP A 283 0.21 -27.07 -3.94
N CYS A 284 -0.05 -26.61 -2.71
CA CYS A 284 -0.75 -25.35 -2.47
C CYS A 284 0.05 -24.15 -3.01
N ALA A 285 1.37 -24.11 -2.79
CA ALA A 285 2.24 -23.07 -3.31
C ALA A 285 2.22 -23.06 -4.85
N ALA A 286 2.30 -24.22 -5.50
CA ALA A 286 2.20 -24.30 -6.95
C ALA A 286 0.85 -23.83 -7.48
N ALA A 287 -0.26 -24.22 -6.83
CA ALA A 287 -1.60 -23.76 -7.20
C ALA A 287 -1.74 -22.23 -7.04
N LEU A 288 -1.25 -21.66 -5.93
CA LEU A 288 -1.30 -20.22 -5.69
C LEU A 288 -0.44 -19.45 -6.69
N TRP A 289 0.77 -19.93 -6.99
CA TRP A 289 1.64 -19.30 -8.00
C TRP A 289 0.99 -19.28 -9.37
N ASN A 290 0.42 -20.41 -9.81
CA ASN A 290 -0.25 -20.49 -11.11
C ASN A 290 -1.41 -19.50 -11.20
N CYS A 291 -2.16 -19.34 -10.10
CA CYS A 291 -3.24 -18.37 -10.02
C CYS A 291 -2.72 -16.92 -10.09
N TRP A 292 -1.70 -16.57 -9.30
CA TRP A 292 -1.04 -15.26 -9.35
C TRP A 292 -0.44 -14.94 -10.72
N ALA A 293 0.27 -15.89 -11.31
CA ALA A 293 0.89 -15.74 -12.63
C ALA A 293 -0.16 -15.49 -13.71
N SER A 294 -1.26 -16.27 -13.70
CA SER A 294 -2.38 -16.06 -14.64
C SER A 294 -3.10 -14.73 -14.41
N TRP A 295 -3.29 -14.31 -13.15
CA TRP A 295 -3.96 -13.03 -12.84
C TRP A 295 -3.13 -11.80 -13.24
N ASN A 296 -1.80 -11.94 -13.26
CA ASN A 296 -0.88 -10.89 -13.72
C ASN A 296 -0.52 -11.02 -15.21
N ASN A 297 -1.16 -11.93 -15.97
CA ASN A 297 -0.87 -12.19 -17.38
C ASN A 297 0.62 -12.47 -17.67
N LEU A 298 1.33 -13.15 -16.76
CA LEU A 298 2.74 -13.45 -16.95
C LEU A 298 2.94 -14.32 -18.20
N GLU A 299 4.08 -14.15 -18.89
CA GLU A 299 4.39 -14.93 -20.08
C GLU A 299 4.42 -16.44 -19.75
N GLY A 300 3.70 -17.23 -20.55
CA GLY A 300 3.60 -18.68 -20.35
C GLY A 300 2.68 -19.12 -19.21
N SER A 301 1.95 -18.19 -18.57
CA SER A 301 0.90 -18.54 -17.61
C SER A 301 -0.26 -19.28 -18.28
N ARG A 302 -0.98 -20.09 -17.48
CA ARG A 302 -2.20 -20.79 -17.93
C ARG A 302 -3.40 -19.85 -17.91
N ASP A 303 -4.51 -20.24 -18.54
CA ASP A 303 -5.74 -19.47 -18.46
C ASP A 303 -6.25 -19.43 -17.02
N PHE A 304 -6.69 -18.25 -16.57
CA PHE A 304 -7.15 -18.03 -15.20
C PHE A 304 -8.34 -18.94 -14.82
N SER A 305 -9.22 -19.25 -15.78
CA SER A 305 -10.35 -20.17 -15.58
C SER A 305 -9.92 -21.61 -15.27
N GLU A 306 -8.67 -21.98 -15.57
CA GLU A 306 -8.09 -23.29 -15.24
C GLU A 306 -7.33 -23.29 -13.92
N THR A 307 -6.73 -22.16 -13.52
CA THR A 307 -5.88 -22.07 -12.33
C THR A 307 -6.69 -21.80 -11.07
N TRP A 308 -7.70 -20.93 -11.15
CA TRP A 308 -8.56 -20.57 -10.03
C TRP A 308 -9.27 -21.77 -9.39
N PRO A 309 -9.89 -22.70 -10.15
CA PRO A 309 -10.63 -23.82 -9.55
C PRO A 309 -9.72 -24.78 -8.80
N VAL A 310 -8.48 -24.94 -9.27
CA VAL A 310 -7.46 -25.76 -8.59
C VAL A 310 -7.09 -25.15 -7.24
N LEU A 311 -7.01 -23.81 -7.16
CA LEU A 311 -6.69 -23.11 -5.92
C LEU A 311 -7.76 -23.32 -4.83
N LEU A 312 -9.03 -23.45 -5.23
CA LEU A 312 -10.15 -23.59 -4.28
C LEU A 312 -10.02 -24.82 -3.37
N ALA A 313 -9.35 -25.87 -3.82
CA ALA A 313 -9.09 -27.06 -3.02
C ALA A 313 -8.20 -26.77 -1.79
N TYR A 314 -7.49 -25.65 -1.78
CA TYR A 314 -6.52 -25.27 -0.74
C TYR A 314 -6.97 -24.09 0.12
N LEU A 315 -8.23 -23.64 0.03
CA LEU A 315 -8.71 -22.45 0.76
C LEU A 315 -8.41 -22.47 2.26
N ASN A 316 -8.61 -23.61 2.93
CA ASN A 316 -8.32 -23.74 4.35
C ASN A 316 -6.83 -23.52 4.68
N GLU A 317 -5.93 -24.05 3.84
CA GLU A 317 -4.49 -23.88 4.00
C GLU A 317 -4.06 -22.44 3.73
N LEU A 318 -4.64 -21.81 2.71
CA LEU A 318 -4.41 -20.40 2.39
C LEU A 318 -4.91 -19.48 3.52
N HIS A 319 -6.05 -19.77 4.14
CA HIS A 319 -6.55 -19.06 5.32
C HIS A 319 -5.57 -19.15 6.49
N MET A 320 -5.08 -20.36 6.79
CA MET A 320 -4.10 -20.56 7.85
C MET A 320 -2.81 -19.79 7.57
N ASN A 321 -2.33 -19.81 6.32
CA ASN A 321 -1.15 -19.05 5.91
C ASN A 321 -1.36 -17.54 6.04
N ALA A 322 -2.50 -17.03 5.60
CA ALA A 322 -2.82 -15.60 5.66
C ALA A 322 -2.86 -15.08 7.12
N ILE A 323 -3.45 -15.84 8.03
CA ILE A 323 -3.46 -15.52 9.48
C ILE A 323 -2.03 -15.50 10.03
N GLN A 324 -1.23 -16.54 9.77
CA GLN A 324 0.14 -16.61 10.24
C GLN A 324 1.06 -15.54 9.63
N TRP A 325 0.78 -15.14 8.38
CA TRP A 325 1.49 -14.06 7.72
C TRP A 325 1.13 -12.70 8.33
N ARG A 326 -0.17 -12.43 8.55
CA ARG A 326 -0.62 -11.23 9.27
C ARG A 326 0.07 -11.12 10.63
N ASP A 327 0.07 -12.20 11.41
CA ASP A 327 0.65 -12.19 12.76
C ASP A 327 2.16 -11.90 12.69
N HIS A 328 2.87 -12.47 11.69
CA HIS A 328 4.26 -12.11 11.39
C HIS A 328 4.45 -10.62 11.06
N LEU A 329 3.54 -10.01 10.29
CA LEU A 329 3.60 -8.57 10.00
C LEU A 329 3.39 -7.74 11.27
N LEU A 330 2.41 -8.10 12.11
CA LEU A 330 2.07 -7.36 13.33
C LEU A 330 3.17 -7.46 14.41
N GLU A 331 3.96 -8.54 14.40
CA GLU A 331 5.14 -8.73 15.26
C GLU A 331 6.42 -8.15 14.65
N GLY A 332 6.39 -7.79 13.36
CA GLY A 332 7.52 -7.27 12.60
C GLY A 332 7.77 -5.78 12.82
N PRO A 333 8.69 -5.19 12.03
CA PRO A 333 8.93 -3.75 12.06
C PRO A 333 7.69 -2.97 11.61
N GLU A 334 7.44 -1.88 12.31
CA GLU A 334 6.31 -0.98 12.07
C GLU A 334 6.87 0.35 11.53
N LEU A 335 6.45 0.74 10.33
CA LEU A 335 7.10 1.83 9.60
C LEU A 335 7.06 3.18 10.33
N VAL A 336 5.95 3.49 11.01
CA VAL A 336 5.85 4.74 11.77
C VAL A 336 6.86 4.73 12.92
N LYS A 337 6.95 3.63 13.66
CA LYS A 337 7.92 3.45 14.74
C LYS A 337 9.37 3.54 14.24
N GLU A 338 9.70 2.92 13.11
CA GLU A 338 11.06 2.96 12.54
C GLU A 338 11.43 4.40 12.12
N VAL A 339 10.51 5.12 11.46
CA VAL A 339 10.70 6.53 11.09
C VAL A 339 10.93 7.41 12.32
N LEU A 340 10.13 7.24 13.38
CA LEU A 340 10.25 8.02 14.60
C LEU A 340 11.54 7.69 15.38
N THR A 341 11.95 6.43 15.38
CA THR A 341 13.22 5.98 15.99
C THR A 341 14.40 6.63 15.28
N TRP A 342 14.45 6.53 13.95
CA TRP A 342 15.48 7.17 13.15
C TRP A 342 15.50 8.69 13.36
N ARG A 343 14.33 9.33 13.44
CA ARG A 343 14.25 10.78 13.67
C ARG A 343 14.82 11.16 15.03
N ALA A 344 14.57 10.39 16.08
CA ALA A 344 15.12 10.63 17.42
C ALA A 344 16.65 10.54 17.45
N GLU A 345 17.26 9.74 16.56
CA GLU A 345 18.71 9.63 16.40
C GLU A 345 19.32 10.79 15.61
N GLN A 346 18.52 11.52 14.82
CA GLN A 346 19.00 12.70 14.10
C GLN A 346 19.20 13.87 15.07
N THR A 347 20.46 14.19 15.36
CA THR A 347 20.84 15.42 16.08
C THR A 347 20.47 16.63 15.21
N PRO A 348 20.01 17.77 15.78
CA PRO A 348 19.85 18.99 14.99
C PRO A 348 21.16 19.30 14.26
N THR A 349 21.07 19.45 12.94
CA THR A 349 22.17 19.80 12.04
C THR A 349 22.63 21.25 12.30
N LEU A 350 23.21 21.50 13.48
CA LEU A 350 24.04 22.66 13.73
C LEU A 350 25.48 22.21 13.49
N THR A 351 25.87 22.11 12.22
CA THR A 351 27.23 22.53 11.86
C THR A 351 27.25 24.05 11.89
N GLU A 352 27.17 24.62 13.10
CA GLU A 352 27.91 25.85 13.35
C GLU A 352 29.37 25.46 13.13
N LYS A 353 29.92 25.82 11.97
CA LYS A 353 31.35 26.11 11.92
C LYS A 353 31.56 27.31 12.84
N THR A 354 31.80 27.07 14.13
CA THR A 354 32.57 28.00 14.93
C THR A 354 33.94 28.11 14.28
N ASP A 355 34.18 29.26 13.69
CA ASP A 355 35.46 29.82 13.25
C ASP A 355 36.24 29.04 12.17
N LEU A 356 36.07 29.49 10.91
CA LEU A 356 37.16 29.61 9.92
C LEU A 356 36.95 30.86 9.05
#